data_AF-S8F7R2-F1
#
_entry.id   AF-S8F7R2-F1
#
_cell.length_a   1.000
_cell.length_b   1.000
_cell.length_c   1.000
_cell.angle_alpha   90.00
_cell.angle_beta   90.00
_cell.angle_gamma   90.00
#
_symmetry.space_group_name_H-M   'P 1'
#
loop_
_entity.id
_entity.type
_entity.pdbx_description
1 polymer ?
#
loop_
_entity_poly.entity_id
_entity_poly.type
_entity_poly.pdbx_seq_one_letter_code
_entity_poly.pdbx_strand_id
1 'polypeptide(L)'
;MSRLSAYLNRSSKLVRDNTSRVMRMSGADEPSRTPITLFNFSTHEDIQQFATGCDADVGGTSTVNFALDESTASGEKVSALGRPTAKFWGDMRLGVRHGLEGHIRGGYAGFRSKARTHSSTPRTSLFGELTDDVSMHKFLALRVRAAGHPRTRNSYYVNIQTDGPITTDLWQHRLYFRRDDGGWEDIFVRTTASYTRARHR
;
A
#
# COMPACT_ATOMS: atom_id res chain seq x y z
N MET A 1 -6.47 -14.84 -32.82
CA MET A 1 -5.83 -13.55 -33.18
C MET A 1 -4.52 -13.41 -32.41
N SER A 2 -3.41 -13.17 -33.11
CA SER A 2 -2.04 -13.33 -32.58
C SER A 2 -1.76 -12.37 -31.43
N ARG A 3 -1.29 -12.91 -30.29
CA ARG A 3 -0.89 -12.13 -29.11
C ARG A 3 0.17 -11.08 -29.46
N LEU A 4 1.00 -11.33 -30.48
CA LEU A 4 2.09 -10.47 -30.94
C LEU A 4 1.62 -9.10 -31.45
N SER A 5 0.52 -9.03 -32.21
CA SER A 5 0.03 -7.76 -32.76
C SER A 5 -0.55 -6.86 -31.68
N ALA A 6 -1.16 -7.45 -30.65
CA ALA A 6 -1.59 -6.73 -29.47
C ALA A 6 -0.41 -6.16 -28.67
N TYR A 7 0.76 -6.82 -28.68
CA TYR A 7 1.98 -6.31 -28.03
C TYR A 7 2.64 -5.15 -28.79
N LEU A 8 2.73 -5.23 -30.12
CA LEU A 8 3.35 -4.18 -30.94
C LEU A 8 2.53 -2.87 -30.93
N ASN A 9 1.20 -2.97 -31.00
CA ASN A 9 0.31 -1.82 -30.91
C ASN A 9 0.35 -1.11 -29.55
N ARG A 10 0.81 -1.79 -28.49
CA ARG A 10 0.93 -1.21 -27.13
C ARG A 10 2.28 -0.53 -26.92
N SER A 11 3.33 -1.07 -27.53
CA SER A 11 4.67 -0.46 -27.53
C SER A 11 4.66 0.86 -28.29
N SER A 12 3.97 0.92 -29.44
CA SER A 12 3.79 2.16 -30.18
C SER A 12 2.99 3.21 -29.40
N LYS A 13 2.01 2.79 -28.58
CA LYS A 13 1.24 3.70 -27.73
C LYS A 13 2.08 4.31 -26.59
N LEU A 14 2.88 3.50 -25.89
CA LEU A 14 3.77 3.98 -24.82
C LEU A 14 4.87 4.91 -25.34
N VAL A 15 5.48 4.55 -26.48
CA VAL A 15 6.46 5.41 -27.14
C VAL A 15 5.80 6.70 -27.62
N ARG A 16 4.59 6.63 -28.19
CA ARG A 16 3.82 7.82 -28.59
C ARG A 16 3.41 8.70 -27.41
N ASP A 17 3.03 8.11 -26.29
CA ASP A 17 2.63 8.85 -25.09
C ASP A 17 3.85 9.53 -24.45
N ASN A 18 4.99 8.84 -24.36
CA ASN A 18 6.25 9.42 -23.86
C ASN A 18 6.80 10.49 -24.82
N THR A 19 6.79 10.25 -26.14
CA THR A 19 7.22 11.25 -27.14
C THR A 19 6.26 12.44 -27.19
N SER A 20 4.96 12.24 -26.99
CA SER A 20 4.00 13.34 -26.91
C SER A 20 4.17 14.20 -25.67
N ARG A 21 4.53 13.62 -24.52
CA ARG A 21 4.83 14.38 -23.28
C ARG A 21 6.10 15.21 -23.42
N VAL A 22 7.14 14.65 -24.05
CA VAL A 22 8.39 15.36 -24.32
C VAL A 22 8.19 16.47 -25.37
N MET A 23 7.41 16.22 -26.42
CA MET A 23 7.10 17.22 -27.46
C MET A 23 6.11 18.30 -27.00
N ARG A 24 5.21 18.01 -26.05
CA ARG A 24 4.21 18.99 -25.55
C ARG A 24 4.73 19.92 -24.47
N MET A 25 6.01 19.83 -24.06
CA MET A 25 6.58 20.66 -22.98
C MET A 25 5.63 20.75 -21.77
N SER A 26 4.98 19.65 -21.39
CA SER A 26 3.97 19.60 -20.30
C SER A 26 4.61 19.68 -18.90
N GLY A 27 5.72 20.41 -18.77
CA GLY A 27 6.34 20.82 -17.50
C GLY A 27 6.02 22.27 -17.12
N ALA A 28 5.26 23.00 -17.95
CA ALA A 28 4.87 24.39 -17.73
C ALA A 28 3.43 24.58 -17.23
N ASP A 29 2.63 23.51 -17.16
CA ASP A 29 1.32 23.56 -16.51
C ASP A 29 1.50 23.66 -14.99
N GLU A 30 0.68 24.49 -14.33
CA GLU A 30 0.75 24.62 -12.87
C GLU A 30 0.54 23.24 -12.23
N PRO A 31 1.45 22.79 -11.35
CA PRO A 31 1.37 21.45 -10.78
C PRO A 31 0.01 21.23 -10.11
N SER A 32 -0.75 20.24 -10.58
CA SER A 32 -2.02 19.90 -9.95
C SER A 32 -1.78 19.48 -8.50
N ARG A 33 -2.19 20.35 -7.57
CA ARG A 33 -2.12 20.10 -6.11
C ARG A 33 -3.32 19.32 -5.59
N THR A 34 -4.24 18.92 -6.48
CA THR A 34 -5.41 18.14 -6.12
C THR A 34 -4.95 16.80 -5.53
N PRO A 35 -5.48 16.40 -4.36
CA PRO A 35 -5.17 15.09 -3.79
C PRO A 35 -5.53 13.97 -4.77
N ILE A 36 -4.60 13.04 -4.98
CA ILE A 36 -4.83 11.85 -5.79
C ILE A 36 -5.13 10.69 -4.84
N THR A 37 -6.27 10.02 -5.05
CA THR A 37 -6.61 8.81 -4.30
C THR A 37 -5.81 7.63 -4.87
N LEU A 38 -4.84 7.12 -4.12
CA LEU A 38 -4.04 5.95 -4.52
C LEU A 38 -4.80 4.64 -4.29
N PHE A 39 -5.38 4.50 -3.09
CA PHE A 39 -6.15 3.33 -2.70
C PHE A 39 -7.40 3.75 -1.95
N ASN A 40 -8.48 3.01 -2.20
CA ASN A 40 -9.68 3.05 -1.38
C ASN A 40 -9.82 1.73 -0.62
N PHE A 41 -10.67 1.73 0.40
CA PHE A 41 -10.86 0.61 1.31
C PHE A 41 -12.35 0.47 1.66
N SER A 42 -13.23 0.74 0.70
CA SER A 42 -14.67 0.87 0.94
C SER A 42 -15.52 -0.18 0.25
N THR A 43 -14.93 -0.95 -0.67
CA THR A 43 -15.63 -2.08 -1.33
C THR A 43 -14.84 -3.37 -1.23
N HIS A 44 -15.46 -4.50 -1.57
CA HIS A 44 -14.78 -5.79 -1.59
C HIS A 44 -13.70 -5.85 -2.69
N GLU A 45 -13.95 -5.20 -3.83
CA GLU A 45 -13.00 -5.08 -4.94
C GLU A 45 -11.74 -4.31 -4.52
N ASP A 46 -11.89 -3.30 -3.65
CA ASP A 46 -10.75 -2.60 -3.05
C ASP A 46 -9.89 -3.55 -2.22
N ILE A 47 -10.50 -4.36 -1.34
CA ILE A 47 -9.79 -5.31 -0.48
C ILE A 47 -9.03 -6.36 -1.30
N GLN A 48 -9.60 -6.82 -2.40
CA GLN A 48 -8.99 -7.82 -3.28
C GLN A 48 -7.69 -7.35 -3.93
N GLN A 49 -7.43 -6.04 -3.96
CA GLN A 49 -6.17 -5.47 -4.45
C GLN A 49 -5.00 -5.69 -3.48
N PHE A 50 -5.26 -6.20 -2.27
CA PHE A 50 -4.24 -6.41 -1.25
C PHE A 50 -3.98 -7.89 -1.01
N ALA A 51 -2.74 -8.20 -0.63
CA ALA A 51 -2.32 -9.50 -0.14
C ALA A 51 -1.84 -9.34 1.30
N THR A 52 -2.28 -10.23 2.18
CA THR A 52 -1.82 -10.31 3.57
C THR A 52 -0.64 -11.28 3.69
N GLY A 53 0.16 -11.11 4.74
CA GLY A 53 1.24 -12.02 5.09
C GLY A 53 1.67 -11.83 6.55
N CYS A 54 2.18 -12.88 7.17
CA CYS A 54 2.68 -12.83 8.55
C CYS A 54 3.80 -13.83 8.78
N ASP A 55 4.39 -13.82 9.97
CA ASP A 55 5.48 -14.74 10.32
C ASP A 55 5.11 -16.24 10.25
N ALA A 56 3.81 -16.58 10.22
CA ALA A 56 3.34 -17.96 10.12
C ALA A 56 3.87 -18.66 8.86
N ASP A 57 4.11 -17.91 7.78
CA ASP A 57 4.63 -18.42 6.50
C ASP A 57 6.07 -18.94 6.63
N VAL A 58 6.82 -18.47 7.62
CA VAL A 58 8.22 -18.86 7.88
C VAL A 58 8.37 -19.67 9.18
N GLY A 59 7.26 -20.10 9.80
CA GLY A 59 7.26 -20.93 11.01
C GLY A 59 6.94 -20.17 12.31
N GLY A 60 6.52 -18.91 12.24
CA GLY A 60 5.95 -18.17 13.35
C GLY A 60 4.55 -18.64 13.74
N THR A 61 3.94 -17.96 14.70
CA THR A 61 2.61 -18.28 15.25
C THR A 61 1.63 -17.11 15.24
N SER A 62 1.98 -16.01 14.56
CA SER A 62 1.07 -14.86 14.41
C SER A 62 -0.09 -15.17 13.47
N THR A 63 -1.14 -14.37 13.54
CA THR A 63 -2.29 -14.43 12.63
C THR A 63 -2.51 -13.07 11.97
N VAL A 64 -3.10 -13.07 10.77
CA VAL A 64 -3.39 -11.85 10.01
C VAL A 64 -4.71 -11.97 9.28
N ASN A 65 -5.54 -10.94 9.38
CA ASN A 65 -6.82 -10.83 8.69
C ASN A 65 -6.94 -9.42 8.11
N PHE A 66 -7.50 -9.32 6.91
CA PHE A 66 -7.81 -8.07 6.25
C PHE A 66 -9.11 -8.22 5.48
N ALA A 67 -10.15 -7.52 5.91
CA ALA A 67 -11.48 -7.62 5.30
C ALA A 67 -12.25 -6.30 5.40
N LEU A 68 -13.34 -6.20 4.64
CA LEU A 68 -14.25 -5.07 4.73
C LEU A 68 -15.12 -5.19 5.98
N ASP A 69 -15.23 -4.11 6.75
CA ASP A 69 -16.10 -4.01 7.92
C ASP A 69 -17.34 -3.19 7.57
N GLU A 70 -18.42 -3.87 7.18
CA GLU A 70 -19.69 -3.25 6.80
C GLU A 70 -20.43 -2.63 7.99
N SER A 71 -20.12 -3.04 9.22
CA SER A 71 -20.73 -2.46 10.43
C SER A 71 -20.43 -0.96 10.57
N THR A 72 -19.39 -0.48 9.90
CA THR A 72 -18.99 0.93 9.86
C THR A 72 -19.86 1.81 8.96
N ALA A 73 -20.71 1.20 8.13
CA ALA A 73 -21.65 1.88 7.22
C ALA A 73 -23.08 1.94 7.77
N SER A 74 -23.52 0.90 8.48
CA SER A 74 -24.89 0.81 9.00
C SER A 74 -24.92 0.04 10.33
N GLY A 75 -25.02 0.78 11.44
CA GLY A 75 -25.08 0.24 12.80
C GLY A 75 -25.01 1.33 13.87
N GLU A 76 -25.15 0.99 15.17
CA GLU A 76 -25.02 1.95 16.30
C GLU A 76 -23.65 2.66 16.35
N LYS A 77 -22.63 2.08 15.71
CA LYS A 77 -21.29 2.67 15.55
C LYS A 77 -21.07 3.09 14.09
N VAL A 78 -21.95 3.92 13.55
CA VAL A 78 -21.72 4.58 12.25
C VAL A 78 -20.34 5.23 12.31
N SER A 79 -19.43 4.81 11.44
CA SER A 79 -18.12 5.46 11.37
C SER A 79 -18.33 6.92 10.98
N ALA A 80 -17.46 7.82 11.43
CA ALA A 80 -17.48 9.22 11.01
C ALA A 80 -17.42 9.40 9.46
N LEU A 81 -17.10 8.33 8.71
CA LEU A 81 -17.01 8.31 7.26
C LEU A 81 -18.31 7.87 6.57
N GLY A 82 -19.29 7.33 7.30
CA GLY A 82 -20.59 6.93 6.75
C GLY A 82 -20.54 5.86 5.65
N ARG A 83 -19.46 5.06 5.59
CA ARG A 83 -19.23 4.05 4.56
C ARG A 83 -18.45 2.85 5.12
N PRO A 84 -18.47 1.68 4.47
CA PRO A 84 -17.66 0.55 4.88
C PRO A 84 -16.18 0.89 4.85
N THR A 85 -15.41 0.28 5.76
CA THR A 85 -13.97 0.51 5.88
C THR A 85 -13.23 -0.80 6.05
N ALA A 86 -12.03 -0.90 5.49
CA ALA A 86 -11.19 -2.06 5.73
C ALA A 86 -10.76 -2.14 7.20
N LYS A 87 -10.78 -3.35 7.74
CA LYS A 87 -10.23 -3.68 9.05
C LYS A 87 -9.05 -4.62 8.87
N PHE A 88 -7.94 -4.29 9.52
CA PHE A 88 -6.75 -5.13 9.62
C PHE A 88 -6.62 -5.59 11.07
N TRP A 89 -6.60 -6.89 11.32
CA TRP A 89 -6.54 -7.45 12.68
C TRP A 89 -5.91 -8.84 12.75
N GLY A 90 -5.46 -9.23 13.93
CA GLY A 90 -4.86 -10.53 14.20
C GLY A 90 -4.11 -10.53 15.53
N ASP A 91 -3.50 -11.67 15.85
CA ASP A 91 -2.66 -11.85 17.03
C ASP A 91 -1.20 -11.84 16.62
N MET A 92 -0.42 -10.91 17.18
CA MET A 92 1.03 -10.88 17.01
C MET A 92 1.69 -11.69 18.11
N ARG A 93 2.45 -12.73 17.73
CA ARG A 93 3.12 -13.62 18.67
C ARG A 93 4.61 -13.71 18.32
N LEU A 94 5.43 -13.82 19.36
CA LEU A 94 6.88 -14.05 19.21
C LEU A 94 7.22 -15.54 19.16
N GLY A 95 6.25 -16.40 19.48
CA GLY A 95 6.41 -17.85 19.45
C GLY A 95 6.64 -18.36 18.03
N VAL A 96 7.49 -19.36 17.93
CA VAL A 96 7.82 -20.06 16.68
C VAL A 96 7.52 -21.54 16.86
N ARG A 97 7.36 -22.27 15.75
CA ARG A 97 7.16 -23.71 15.79
C ARG A 97 8.37 -24.42 16.40
N HIS A 98 8.10 -25.52 17.08
CA HIS A 98 9.11 -26.35 17.72
C HIS A 98 10.18 -26.79 16.70
N GLY A 99 11.44 -26.54 17.02
CA GLY A 99 12.61 -26.79 16.18
C GLY A 99 13.09 -25.59 15.35
N LEU A 100 12.38 -24.46 15.37
CA LEU A 100 12.77 -23.21 14.70
C LEU A 100 13.13 -22.08 15.68
N GLU A 101 13.15 -22.37 16.98
CA GLU A 101 13.58 -21.44 18.02
C GLU A 101 15.01 -20.95 17.76
N GLY A 102 15.21 -19.64 17.84
CA GLY A 102 16.52 -19.00 17.60
C GLY A 102 16.93 -18.88 16.13
N HIS A 103 16.30 -19.63 15.22
CA HIS A 103 16.56 -19.55 13.77
C HIS A 103 15.74 -18.48 13.07
N ILE A 104 14.50 -18.26 13.52
CA ILE A 104 13.62 -17.23 12.97
C ILE A 104 13.17 -16.26 14.06
N ARG A 105 12.89 -15.02 13.65
CA ARG A 105 12.29 -14.00 14.53
C ARG A 105 10.85 -13.77 14.09
N GLY A 106 9.91 -14.26 14.88
CA GLY A 106 8.49 -13.94 14.73
C GLY A 106 8.17 -12.51 15.17
N GLY A 107 6.89 -12.16 15.12
CA GLY A 107 6.34 -10.87 15.53
C GLY A 107 6.07 -9.91 14.37
N TYR A 108 5.74 -10.40 13.16
CA TYR A 108 5.30 -9.52 12.07
C TYR A 108 4.00 -10.00 11.42
N ALA A 109 3.18 -9.03 11.04
CA ALA A 109 2.01 -9.20 10.20
C ALA A 109 1.83 -7.92 9.39
N GLY A 110 1.35 -8.06 8.15
CA GLY A 110 1.13 -6.91 7.29
C GLY A 110 0.28 -7.26 6.09
N PHE A 111 0.01 -6.23 5.30
CA PHE A 111 -0.59 -6.37 3.98
C PHE A 111 0.16 -5.46 3.02
N ARG A 112 0.12 -5.82 1.73
CA ARG A 112 0.70 -5.03 0.65
C ARG A 112 -0.28 -4.93 -0.50
N SER A 113 -0.24 -3.83 -1.24
CA SER A 113 -0.92 -3.73 -2.52
C SER A 113 -0.29 -4.72 -3.50
N LYS A 114 -1.13 -5.48 -4.20
CA LYS A 114 -0.73 -6.27 -5.37
C LYS A 114 -0.34 -5.32 -6.48
N ALA A 115 0.59 -5.74 -7.35
CA ALA A 115 0.86 -5.02 -8.58
C ALA A 115 -0.47 -4.76 -9.31
N ARG A 116 -0.79 -3.48 -9.53
CA ARG A 116 -2.15 -3.04 -9.88
C ARG A 116 -2.68 -3.77 -11.11
N THR A 117 -3.82 -4.43 -10.94
CA THR A 117 -4.65 -4.98 -12.02
C THR A 117 -5.98 -4.22 -12.04
N HIS A 118 -5.97 -2.92 -12.33
CA HIS A 118 -7.18 -2.06 -12.27
C HIS A 118 -7.93 -1.95 -13.60
N SER A 119 -7.78 -2.94 -14.45
CA SER A 119 -8.54 -3.10 -15.68
C SER A 119 -8.79 -4.59 -15.83
N SER A 120 -9.90 -4.98 -16.43
CA SER A 120 -10.31 -6.34 -16.82
C SER A 120 -9.34 -7.05 -17.77
N THR A 121 -8.05 -6.72 -17.72
CA THR A 121 -6.95 -7.28 -18.47
C THR A 121 -5.77 -7.53 -17.52
N PRO A 122 -5.25 -8.76 -17.41
CA PRO A 122 -3.99 -9.00 -16.71
C PRO A 122 -2.87 -8.24 -17.43
N ARG A 123 -2.20 -7.33 -16.72
CA ARG A 123 -1.12 -6.49 -17.27
C ARG A 123 0.21 -6.82 -16.60
N THR A 124 0.71 -8.02 -16.82
CA THR A 124 2.16 -8.25 -16.89
C THR A 124 2.67 -7.52 -18.14
N SER A 125 3.05 -6.25 -17.96
CA SER A 125 3.89 -5.52 -18.93
C SER A 125 5.35 -5.94 -18.70
N LEU A 126 6.11 -6.22 -19.76
CA LEU A 126 7.54 -6.51 -19.69
C LEU A 126 8.41 -5.29 -19.30
N PHE A 127 7.79 -4.16 -18.93
CA PHE A 127 8.44 -2.86 -18.70
C PHE A 127 8.07 -2.20 -17.37
N GLY A 128 7.93 -3.00 -16.30
CA GLY A 128 7.72 -2.47 -14.94
C GLY A 128 6.25 -2.38 -14.52
N GLU A 129 6.06 -2.30 -13.20
CA GLU A 129 4.75 -2.13 -12.57
C GLU A 129 4.18 -0.73 -12.89
N LEU A 130 2.86 -0.62 -13.05
CA LEU A 130 2.21 0.68 -13.24
C LEU A 130 2.27 1.49 -11.93
N THR A 131 3.24 2.40 -11.83
CA THR A 131 3.39 3.35 -10.72
C THR A 131 2.52 4.58 -10.92
N ASP A 132 2.06 5.19 -9.81
CA ASP A 132 1.47 6.52 -9.85
C ASP A 132 2.57 7.57 -9.87
N ASP A 133 2.44 8.56 -10.74
CA ASP A 133 3.31 9.74 -10.70
C ASP A 133 2.87 10.65 -9.55
N VAL A 134 3.60 10.57 -8.45
CA VAL A 134 3.41 11.39 -7.25
C VAL A 134 4.49 12.48 -7.12
N SER A 135 5.21 12.81 -8.22
CA SER A 135 6.31 13.78 -8.22
C SER A 135 5.91 15.16 -7.66
N MET A 136 4.64 15.56 -7.85
CA MET A 136 4.09 16.83 -7.38
C MET A 136 3.43 16.74 -5.99
N HIS A 137 3.41 15.56 -5.36
CA HIS A 137 2.75 15.31 -4.07
C HIS A 137 3.79 14.99 -3.00
N LYS A 138 4.01 15.94 -2.08
CA LYS A 138 5.02 15.84 -1.01
C LYS A 138 4.63 14.90 0.13
N PHE A 139 3.34 14.59 0.26
CA PHE A 139 2.81 13.81 1.38
C PHE A 139 1.82 12.76 0.87
N LEU A 140 1.95 11.56 1.42
CA LEU A 140 0.94 10.52 1.43
C LEU A 140 0.07 10.71 2.67
N ALA A 141 -1.22 10.92 2.48
CA ALA A 141 -2.19 10.99 3.56
C ALA A 141 -2.83 9.61 3.79
N LEU A 142 -2.87 9.17 5.04
CA LEU A 142 -3.51 7.93 5.47
C LEU A 142 -4.65 8.27 6.44
N ARG A 143 -5.88 7.96 6.06
CA ARG A 143 -7.05 8.04 6.95
C ARG A 143 -7.16 6.72 7.72
N VAL A 144 -6.79 6.72 8.99
CA VAL A 144 -6.70 5.48 9.80
C VAL A 144 -7.23 5.69 11.21
N ARG A 145 -7.54 4.58 11.89
CA ARG A 145 -7.77 4.56 13.34
C ARG A 145 -7.05 3.37 13.95
N ALA A 146 -6.29 3.59 15.01
CA ALA A 146 -5.66 2.51 15.75
C ALA A 146 -6.62 1.92 16.78
N ALA A 147 -6.75 0.60 16.77
CA ALA A 147 -7.48 -0.19 17.76
C ALA A 147 -6.58 -1.29 18.32
N GLY A 148 -7.07 -2.04 19.31
CA GLY A 148 -6.33 -3.15 19.92
C GLY A 148 -5.51 -2.72 21.13
N HIS A 149 -4.44 -3.47 21.44
CA HIS A 149 -3.71 -3.31 22.69
C HIS A 149 -2.84 -2.03 22.67
N PRO A 150 -2.87 -1.19 23.73
CA PRO A 150 -2.03 0.02 23.81
C PRO A 150 -0.53 -0.18 23.58
N ARG A 151 0.02 -1.36 23.91
CA ARG A 151 1.46 -1.67 23.77
C ARG A 151 1.90 -1.77 22.31
N THR A 152 1.00 -2.18 21.41
CA THR A 152 1.31 -2.33 19.98
C THR A 152 0.92 -1.10 19.16
N ARG A 153 0.29 -0.08 19.78
CA ARG A 153 -0.22 1.13 19.11
C ARG A 153 0.83 1.82 18.22
N ASN A 154 2.07 1.92 18.68
CA ASN A 154 3.15 2.56 17.94
C ASN A 154 4.05 1.57 17.19
N SER A 155 3.55 0.36 16.90
CA SER A 155 4.29 -0.72 16.21
C SER A 155 3.86 -0.91 14.75
N TYR A 156 3.24 0.11 14.16
CA TYR A 156 2.85 0.11 12.76
C TYR A 156 3.88 0.84 11.91
N TYR A 157 4.16 0.27 10.74
CA TYR A 157 5.05 0.83 9.75
C TYR A 157 4.34 0.83 8.41
N VAL A 158 4.58 1.85 7.60
CA VAL A 158 4.20 1.89 6.19
C VAL A 158 5.46 1.87 5.35
N ASN A 159 5.46 1.00 4.34
CA ASN A 159 6.55 0.92 3.40
C ASN A 159 6.09 1.52 2.07
N ILE A 160 6.88 2.43 1.50
CA ILE A 160 6.64 3.04 0.19
C ILE A 160 7.73 2.55 -0.74
N GLN A 161 7.34 1.87 -1.81
CA GLN A 161 8.27 1.43 -2.85
C GLN A 161 8.20 2.42 -4.02
N THR A 162 9.34 2.96 -4.42
CA THR A 162 9.45 3.84 -5.59
C THR A 162 10.14 3.10 -6.73
N ASP A 163 9.61 3.21 -7.93
CA ASP A 163 10.29 2.75 -9.14
C ASP A 163 11.26 3.84 -9.61
N GLY A 164 12.51 3.45 -9.82
CA GLY A 164 13.61 4.35 -10.14
C GLY A 164 14.44 3.79 -11.30
N PRO A 165 15.18 4.64 -12.04
CA PRO A 165 15.86 4.23 -13.28
C PRO A 165 16.89 3.10 -13.13
N ILE A 166 17.37 2.83 -11.91
CA ILE A 166 18.47 1.88 -11.63
C ILE A 166 18.14 0.95 -10.44
N THR A 167 17.39 1.43 -9.44
CA THR A 167 17.01 0.64 -8.26
C THR A 167 15.59 0.95 -7.79
N THR A 168 14.84 -0.09 -7.43
CA THR A 168 13.63 0.06 -6.63
C THR A 168 14.03 0.33 -5.19
N ASP A 169 13.62 1.49 -4.66
CA ASP A 169 13.90 1.86 -3.27
C ASP A 169 12.67 1.60 -2.40
N LEU A 170 12.89 0.98 -1.25
CA LEU A 170 11.88 0.72 -0.23
C LEU A 170 12.13 1.63 0.98
N TRP A 171 11.21 2.56 1.19
CA TRP A 171 11.23 3.51 2.29
C TRP A 171 10.30 3.04 3.40
N GLN A 172 10.80 2.94 4.63
CA GLN A 172 9.99 2.52 5.77
C GLN A 172 9.74 3.71 6.70
N HIS A 173 8.47 3.97 7.00
CA HIS A 173 8.04 5.03 7.90
C HIS A 173 7.26 4.43 9.07
N ARG A 174 7.71 4.74 10.29
CA ARG A 174 6.94 4.40 11.49
C ARG A 174 5.73 5.32 11.60
N LEU A 175 4.56 4.75 11.86
CA LEU A 175 3.34 5.50 12.10
C LEU A 175 3.22 5.85 13.58
N TYR A 176 2.86 7.11 13.85
CA TYR A 176 2.58 7.61 15.19
C TYR A 176 1.13 8.09 15.23
N PHE A 177 0.34 7.49 16.12
CA PHE A 177 -1.06 7.83 16.34
C PHE A 177 -1.15 8.88 17.45
N ARG A 178 -1.84 10.00 17.19
CA ARG A 178 -2.00 11.09 18.17
C ARG A 178 -3.19 10.87 19.06
N ARG A 179 -4.25 10.27 18.52
CA ARG A 179 -5.44 9.91 19.29
C ARG A 179 -5.15 8.65 20.10
N ASP A 180 -5.86 8.45 21.20
CA ASP A 180 -5.91 7.22 22.00
C ASP A 180 -7.33 6.65 22.14
N ASP A 181 -8.35 7.47 21.86
CA ASP A 181 -9.79 7.17 21.88
C ASP A 181 -10.30 6.21 20.79
N GLY A 182 -9.43 5.76 19.89
CA GLY A 182 -9.78 4.88 18.78
C GLY A 182 -10.56 5.57 17.64
N GLY A 183 -10.60 6.91 17.65
CA GLY A 183 -11.17 7.73 16.60
C GLY A 183 -10.32 7.75 15.33
N TRP A 184 -10.93 8.23 14.23
CA TRP A 184 -10.23 8.43 12.97
C TRP A 184 -9.29 9.63 13.03
N GLU A 185 -8.10 9.48 12.45
CA GLU A 185 -7.12 10.54 12.27
C GLU A 185 -6.43 10.44 10.91
N ASP A 186 -5.88 11.57 10.44
CA ASP A 186 -5.11 11.66 9.22
C ASP A 186 -3.61 11.67 9.56
N ILE A 187 -2.89 10.67 9.07
CA ILE A 187 -1.43 10.58 9.22
C ILE A 187 -0.79 10.95 7.89
N PHE A 188 0.11 11.93 7.92
CA PHE A 188 0.84 12.39 6.74
C PHE A 188 2.27 11.84 6.74
N VAL A 189 2.62 11.11 5.69
CA VAL A 189 3.94 10.53 5.47
C VAL A 189 4.61 11.26 4.31
N ARG A 190 5.83 11.76 4.50
CA ARG A 190 6.54 12.48 3.45
C ARG A 190 6.99 11.51 2.35
N THR A 191 6.72 11.84 1.09
CA THR A 191 7.07 11.01 -0.09
C THR A 191 8.53 11.14 -0.51
N THR A 192 9.22 12.21 -0.10
CA THR A 192 10.61 12.50 -0.43
C THR A 192 11.55 12.26 0.74
N ALA A 193 12.66 11.58 0.43
CA ALA A 193 13.68 11.09 1.35
C ALA A 193 14.33 12.20 2.19
N SER A 194 13.91 12.30 3.43
CA SER A 194 14.86 12.17 4.54
C SER A 194 14.55 10.80 5.16
N TYR A 195 15.52 10.09 5.74
CA TYR A 195 15.36 8.83 6.48
C TYR A 195 15.70 7.50 5.77
N THR A 196 16.00 6.54 6.64
CA THR A 196 16.79 5.33 6.46
C THR A 196 16.24 4.39 5.39
N ARG A 197 17.06 4.07 4.38
CA ARG A 197 16.82 2.97 3.44
C ARG A 197 16.60 1.68 4.24
N ALA A 198 15.51 0.97 3.98
CA ALA A 198 15.31 -0.35 4.57
C ALA A 198 16.46 -1.25 4.10
N ARG A 199 17.33 -1.68 5.03
CA ARG A 199 18.39 -2.62 4.69
C ARG A 199 17.73 -3.99 4.49
N HIS A 200 17.96 -4.60 3.33
CA HIS A 200 17.75 -6.03 3.18
C HIS A 200 18.57 -6.73 4.27
N ARG A 201 17.89 -7.45 5.17
CA ARG A 201 18.50 -8.50 5.98
C ARG A 201 18.23 -9.82 5.30
#